data_AF-A0A8I1NFR0-F1
#
_entry.id   AF-A0A8I1NFR0-F1
#
_cell.length_a   1.000
_cell.length_b   1.000
_cell.length_c   1.000
_cell.angle_alpha   90.00
_cell.angle_beta   90.00
_cell.angle_gamma   90.00
#
_symmetry.space_group_name_H-M   'P 1'
#
loop_
_entity.id
_entity.type
_entity.pdbx_description
1 polymer ?
#
loop_
_entity_poly.entity_id
_entity_poly.type
_entity_poly.pdbx_seq_one_letter_code
_entity_poly.pdbx_strand_id
1 'polypeptide(L)'
;MTSKFPRPILALLAIPALAAVLVAGCGSDDSSSDSDQPDAGLTAVKSYLTEHTADLVTQTAALKTAGNAYYDLAKANGFNYEKLLKNDCKAVDAALTDAKDAFVKANPAYEEMEGIVAGIPRTAQYDTDIDAGSDASDPESAVSFNLTLPNGKVMKQPGNLFFLIETSLYGTNDDLTVKGVKPDVDCDGKVAFGEGLPEANAFKASVDEINKQASDLDKDAQEIVITPSDAFTAITVMTPTMSEYFEQWKLSSFVAGEGKQDEEGFVATSRLSDIADILTGIDFTYEEIEPQIAEENPDQAEQTAAELSKLLSSAEDLRDREAAGEKFTPRQADQLGAEMQARAERIAGQVTQAAKDLDIEIQEG
;
A
#
# COMPACT_ATOMS: atom_id res chain seq x y z
N MET A 1 -58.41 15.55 3.56
CA MET A 1 -58.03 14.24 2.97
C MET A 1 -56.68 13.87 3.59
N THR A 2 -56.52 13.43 4.85
CA THR A 2 -56.99 12.19 5.55
C THR A 2 -56.79 10.95 4.69
N SER A 3 -55.92 9.97 5.00
CA SER A 3 -55.60 9.25 6.26
C SER A 3 -54.09 8.97 6.40
N LYS A 4 -53.39 8.91 7.55
CA LYS A 4 -53.52 8.19 8.86
C LYS A 4 -53.42 6.65 8.78
N PHE A 5 -52.22 6.13 9.14
CA PHE A 5 -51.81 5.00 10.04
C PHE A 5 -52.73 3.76 10.23
N PRO A 6 -52.23 2.53 10.59
CA PRO A 6 -51.21 2.27 11.64
C PRO A 6 -50.30 1.00 11.56
N ARG A 7 -49.22 0.98 12.36
CA ARG A 7 -48.64 -0.18 13.11
C ARG A 7 -49.30 -0.18 14.52
N PRO A 8 -49.32 -1.23 15.41
CA PRO A 8 -48.31 -2.29 15.67
C PRO A 8 -48.91 -3.64 16.22
N ILE A 9 -48.07 -4.52 16.81
CA ILE A 9 -48.24 -5.46 17.96
C ILE A 9 -47.11 -6.52 17.83
N LEU A 10 -46.02 -6.57 18.60
CA LEU A 10 -45.76 -6.93 20.02
C LEU A 10 -46.19 -8.34 20.45
N ALA A 11 -45.23 -9.24 20.68
CA ALA A 11 -45.39 -10.40 21.57
C ALA A 11 -44.06 -10.77 22.26
N LEU A 12 -44.01 -10.52 23.57
CA LEU A 12 -43.10 -11.07 24.57
C LEU A 12 -43.44 -12.55 24.84
N LEU A 13 -42.45 -13.36 25.23
CA LEU A 13 -42.52 -14.52 26.16
C LEU A 13 -41.06 -14.94 26.47
N ALA A 14 -40.47 -14.56 27.60
CA ALA A 14 -40.57 -15.14 28.96
C ALA A 14 -39.84 -16.48 29.16
N ILE A 15 -38.81 -16.41 30.02
CA ILE A 15 -37.93 -17.44 30.60
C ILE A 15 -38.72 -18.39 31.53
N PRO A 16 -38.21 -19.62 31.77
CA PRO A 16 -38.10 -20.08 33.15
C PRO A 16 -36.69 -20.61 33.49
N ALA A 17 -36.22 -20.20 34.67
CA ALA A 17 -35.04 -20.71 35.35
C ALA A 17 -35.40 -21.93 36.23
N LEU A 18 -34.45 -22.86 36.42
CA LEU A 18 -34.21 -23.78 37.55
C LEU A 18 -33.14 -24.80 37.06
N ALA A 19 -32.20 -25.38 37.81
CA ALA A 19 -31.80 -25.34 39.21
C ALA A 19 -30.36 -25.90 39.27
N ALA A 20 -29.61 -25.51 40.30
CA ALA A 20 -28.24 -25.91 40.56
C ALA A 20 -28.10 -27.40 40.98
N VAL A 21 -26.99 -28.02 40.58
CA VAL A 21 -26.37 -29.12 41.34
C VAL A 21 -24.89 -28.78 41.52
N LEU A 22 -24.51 -28.61 42.78
CA LEU A 22 -23.14 -28.55 43.27
C LEU A 22 -22.53 -29.95 43.23
N VAL A 23 -21.40 -30.13 42.55
CA VAL A 23 -20.42 -31.15 42.90
C VAL A 23 -19.09 -30.45 43.14
N ALA A 24 -18.65 -30.51 44.39
CA ALA A 24 -17.32 -30.10 44.81
C ALA A 24 -16.29 -31.06 44.24
N GLY A 25 -15.36 -30.53 43.44
CA GLY A 25 -14.12 -31.18 43.05
C GLY A 25 -13.00 -30.17 43.14
N CYS A 26 -12.17 -30.28 44.18
CA CYS A 26 -10.94 -29.52 44.31
C CYS A 26 -9.96 -29.95 43.21
N GLY A 27 -9.52 -29.01 42.39
CA GLY A 27 -8.40 -29.14 41.48
C GLY A 27 -8.07 -27.75 40.94
N SER A 28 -7.10 -27.09 41.57
CA SER A 28 -6.61 -25.75 41.22
C SER A 28 -6.12 -25.67 39.77
N ASP A 29 -6.49 -24.55 39.14
CA ASP A 29 -5.67 -23.66 38.32
C ASP A 29 -4.66 -24.30 37.36
N ASP A 30 -5.06 -24.38 36.09
CA ASP A 30 -4.46 -23.59 35.01
C ASP A 30 -5.34 -23.77 33.76
N SER A 31 -6.27 -22.83 33.57
CA SER A 31 -6.95 -22.67 32.29
C SER A 31 -6.16 -21.67 31.47
N SER A 32 -4.99 -22.10 31.01
CA SER A 32 -4.37 -21.54 29.82
C SER A 32 -5.28 -21.91 28.65
N SER A 33 -6.20 -21.02 28.30
CA SER A 33 -6.77 -21.01 26.96
C SER A 33 -5.69 -20.53 26.00
N ASP A 34 -4.69 -21.36 25.75
CA ASP A 34 -3.93 -21.28 24.51
C ASP A 34 -4.92 -21.65 23.41
N SER A 35 -5.38 -20.63 22.70
CA SER A 35 -5.90 -20.82 21.35
C SER A 35 -4.73 -21.27 20.47
N ASP A 36 -4.30 -22.52 20.63
CA ASP A 36 -3.55 -23.26 19.62
C ASP A 36 -4.52 -23.49 18.46
N GLN A 37 -4.75 -22.45 17.65
CA GLN A 37 -5.04 -22.72 16.25
C GLN A 37 -3.79 -23.39 15.70
N PRO A 38 -3.92 -24.55 15.03
CA PRO A 38 -2.77 -25.15 14.37
C PRO A 38 -2.18 -24.10 13.43
N ASP A 39 -0.87 -23.88 13.55
CA ASP A 39 -0.10 -23.13 12.56
C ASP A 39 -0.49 -23.67 11.19
N ALA A 40 -1.08 -22.82 10.35
CA ALA A 40 -1.52 -23.17 9.02
C ALA A 40 -0.37 -23.54 8.07
N GLY A 41 0.87 -23.55 8.58
CA GLY A 41 2.09 -23.80 7.82
C GLY A 41 2.62 -22.53 7.14
N LEU A 42 2.04 -21.36 7.40
CA LEU A 42 2.38 -20.09 6.75
C LEU A 42 3.16 -19.14 7.66
N THR A 43 3.90 -19.70 8.62
CA THR A 43 4.81 -18.93 9.49
C THR A 43 5.83 -18.12 8.68
N ALA A 44 6.31 -18.64 7.54
CA ALA A 44 7.25 -17.90 6.68
C ALA A 44 6.59 -16.66 6.05
N VAL A 45 5.36 -16.77 5.53
CA VAL A 45 4.58 -15.61 5.01
C VAL A 45 4.35 -14.58 6.11
N LYS A 46 4.04 -15.03 7.33
CA LYS A 46 3.91 -14.15 8.50
C LYS A 46 5.23 -13.45 8.85
N SER A 47 6.35 -14.18 8.84
CA SER A 47 7.67 -13.60 9.10
C SER A 47 8.05 -12.58 8.03
N TYR A 48 7.81 -12.89 6.76
CA TYR A 48 7.99 -11.97 5.65
C TYR A 48 7.18 -10.68 5.87
N LEU A 49 5.86 -10.80 6.06
CA LEU A 49 4.99 -9.64 6.30
C LEU A 49 5.49 -8.77 7.47
N THR A 50 5.85 -9.39 8.60
CA THR A 50 6.29 -8.65 9.80
C THR A 50 7.69 -8.04 9.68
N GLU A 51 8.57 -8.60 8.85
CA GLU A 51 9.87 -8.01 8.54
C GLU A 51 9.70 -6.74 7.69
N HIS A 52 8.89 -6.81 6.62
CA HIS A 52 8.64 -5.67 5.74
C HIS A 52 7.82 -4.56 6.43
N THR A 53 6.82 -4.88 7.26
CA THR A 53 6.12 -3.84 8.03
C THR A 53 7.04 -3.13 9.03
N ALA A 54 7.96 -3.85 9.66
CA ALA A 54 8.94 -3.25 10.57
C ALA A 54 9.93 -2.33 9.83
N ASP A 55 10.34 -2.69 8.62
CA ASP A 55 11.15 -1.79 7.79
C ASP A 55 10.36 -0.56 7.36
N LEU A 56 9.11 -0.71 6.90
CA LEU A 56 8.25 0.42 6.56
C LEU A 56 8.06 1.39 7.74
N VAL A 57 7.87 0.88 8.96
CA VAL A 57 7.83 1.72 10.18
C VAL A 57 9.12 2.50 10.36
N THR A 58 10.27 1.88 10.11
CA THR A 58 11.58 2.53 10.19
C THR A 58 11.72 3.65 9.16
N GLN A 59 11.36 3.38 7.90
CA GLN A 59 11.49 4.36 6.81
C GLN A 59 10.48 5.51 6.94
N THR A 60 9.24 5.22 7.31
CA THR A 60 8.22 6.26 7.55
C THR A 60 8.53 7.14 8.76
N ALA A 61 9.23 6.60 9.78
CA ALA A 61 9.76 7.40 10.88
C ALA A 61 10.89 8.36 10.44
N ALA A 62 11.75 7.92 9.52
CA ALA A 62 12.77 8.77 8.92
C ALA A 62 12.11 9.89 8.08
N LEU A 63 11.12 9.54 7.27
CA LEU A 63 10.34 10.48 6.46
C LEU A 63 9.62 11.53 7.33
N LYS A 64 8.98 11.09 8.42
CA LYS A 64 8.38 11.99 9.42
C LYS A 64 9.41 12.91 10.06
N THR A 65 10.61 12.42 10.36
CA THR A 65 11.70 13.23 10.92
C THR A 65 12.11 14.34 9.95
N ALA A 66 12.30 14.00 8.67
CA ALA A 66 12.63 14.96 7.63
C ALA A 66 11.49 15.99 7.41
N GLY A 67 10.24 15.54 7.35
CA GLY A 67 9.09 16.44 7.23
C GLY A 67 8.88 17.36 8.44
N ASN A 68 9.21 16.90 9.65
CA ASN A 68 9.26 17.77 10.83
C ASN A 68 10.31 18.86 10.69
N ALA A 69 11.51 18.52 10.22
CA ALA A 69 12.59 19.48 10.00
C ALA A 69 12.20 20.54 8.97
N TYR A 70 11.64 20.14 7.83
CA TYR A 70 11.13 21.07 6.82
C TYR A 70 10.02 21.98 7.37
N TYR A 71 9.05 21.42 8.09
CA TYR A 71 7.97 22.18 8.72
C TYR A 71 8.49 23.23 9.71
N ASP A 72 9.48 22.88 10.53
CA ASP A 72 10.06 23.80 11.51
C ASP A 72 10.82 24.96 10.83
N LEU A 73 11.51 24.71 9.71
CA LEU A 73 12.12 25.76 8.89
C LEU A 73 11.08 26.71 8.32
N ALA A 74 10.01 26.17 7.73
CA ALA A 74 8.89 26.97 7.20
C ALA A 74 8.26 27.82 8.31
N LYS A 75 7.98 27.21 9.47
CA LYS A 75 7.42 27.89 10.63
C LYS A 75 8.33 28.98 11.19
N ALA A 76 9.64 28.76 11.27
CA ALA A 76 10.62 29.76 11.70
C ALA A 76 10.64 30.99 10.78
N ASN A 77 10.31 30.80 9.51
CA ASN A 77 10.14 31.88 8.54
C ASN A 77 8.71 32.42 8.43
N GLY A 78 7.80 31.99 9.32
CA GLY A 78 6.41 32.42 9.35
C GLY A 78 5.61 31.93 8.13
N PHE A 79 5.98 30.77 7.58
CA PHE A 79 5.46 30.20 6.35
C PHE A 79 5.59 31.14 5.13
N ASN A 80 6.56 32.06 5.16
CA ASN A 80 6.96 32.85 4.00
C ASN A 80 8.04 32.07 3.24
N TYR A 81 7.65 31.37 2.18
CA TYR A 81 8.52 30.47 1.44
C TYR A 81 9.59 31.19 0.61
N GLU A 82 9.34 32.41 0.11
CA GLU A 82 10.39 33.23 -0.51
C GLU A 82 11.49 33.58 0.49
N LYS A 83 11.09 33.96 1.71
CA LYS A 83 12.01 34.26 2.81
C LYS A 83 12.75 33.01 3.27
N LEU A 84 12.04 31.87 3.36
CA LEU A 84 12.61 30.57 3.70
C LEU A 84 13.74 30.20 2.73
N LEU A 85 13.45 30.16 1.42
CA LEU A 85 14.46 29.84 0.42
C LEU A 85 15.60 30.87 0.41
N LYS A 86 15.32 32.15 0.66
CA LYS A 86 16.38 33.17 0.72
C LYS A 86 17.33 32.97 1.92
N ASN A 87 16.82 32.61 3.08
CA ASN A 87 17.60 32.59 4.33
C ASN A 87 18.17 31.22 4.65
N ASP A 88 17.43 30.16 4.34
CA ASP A 88 17.66 28.81 4.84
C ASP A 88 17.69 27.78 3.70
N CYS A 89 17.95 28.22 2.45
CA CYS A 89 17.94 27.36 1.25
C CYS A 89 18.64 26.01 1.47
N LYS A 90 19.87 26.03 1.99
CA LYS A 90 20.65 24.81 2.23
C LYS A 90 20.11 23.90 3.33
N ALA A 91 19.37 24.46 4.29
CA ALA A 91 18.67 23.65 5.28
C ALA A 91 17.39 23.04 4.70
N VAL A 92 16.71 23.75 3.80
CA VAL A 92 15.56 23.22 3.03
C VAL A 92 16.00 22.09 2.11
N ASP A 93 17.05 22.32 1.31
CA ASP A 93 17.71 21.33 0.44
C ASP A 93 17.98 20.03 1.19
N ALA A 94 18.66 20.13 2.34
CA ALA A 94 18.98 18.98 3.18
C ALA A 94 17.71 18.27 3.70
N ALA A 95 16.74 19.00 4.24
CA ALA A 95 15.53 18.39 4.79
C ALA A 95 14.66 17.71 3.71
N LEU A 96 14.54 18.29 2.51
CA LEU A 96 13.79 17.70 1.41
C LEU A 96 14.55 16.55 0.75
N THR A 97 15.88 16.62 0.69
CA THR A 97 16.71 15.49 0.25
C THR A 97 16.59 14.31 1.22
N ASP A 98 16.68 14.54 2.53
CA ASP A 98 16.48 13.50 3.54
C ASP A 98 15.08 12.86 3.42
N ALA A 99 14.06 13.67 3.11
CA ALA A 99 12.70 13.17 2.88
C ALA A 99 12.60 12.32 1.60
N LYS A 100 13.22 12.74 0.49
CA LYS A 100 13.28 11.96 -0.75
C LYS A 100 14.03 10.64 -0.55
N ASP A 101 15.17 10.66 0.14
CA ASP A 101 15.96 9.48 0.47
C ASP A 101 15.23 8.49 1.37
N ALA A 102 14.37 8.98 2.27
CA ALA A 102 13.49 8.15 3.09
C ALA A 102 12.32 7.60 2.26
N PHE A 103 11.72 8.41 1.39
CA PHE A 103 10.62 8.00 0.50
C PHE A 103 11.03 6.84 -0.40
N VAL A 104 12.17 6.94 -1.10
CA VAL A 104 12.66 5.88 -2.02
C VAL A 104 13.03 4.57 -1.33
N LYS A 105 13.09 4.55 0.01
CA LYS A 105 13.24 3.33 0.81
C LYS A 105 11.90 2.85 1.38
N ALA A 106 11.02 3.78 1.75
CA ALA A 106 9.70 3.45 2.27
C ALA A 106 8.82 2.79 1.20
N ASN A 107 8.90 3.25 -0.05
CA ASN A 107 8.13 2.68 -1.16
C ASN A 107 8.43 1.18 -1.36
N PRO A 108 9.66 0.73 -1.69
CA PRO A 108 9.93 -0.71 -1.85
C PRO A 108 9.65 -1.53 -0.59
N ALA A 109 9.87 -0.97 0.62
CA ALA A 109 9.50 -1.64 1.87
C ALA A 109 7.99 -1.91 2.01
N TYR A 110 7.14 -1.14 1.31
CA TYR A 110 5.71 -1.41 1.18
C TYR A 110 5.39 -2.34 0.02
N GLU A 111 5.90 -2.05 -1.20
CA GLU A 111 5.60 -2.81 -2.42
C GLU A 111 5.91 -4.31 -2.26
N GLU A 112 7.02 -4.65 -1.61
CA GLU A 112 7.45 -6.04 -1.37
C GLU A 112 6.40 -6.86 -0.58
N MET A 113 5.58 -6.22 0.25
CA MET A 113 4.51 -6.85 1.03
C MET A 113 3.09 -6.51 0.57
N GLU A 114 2.92 -5.60 -0.40
CA GLU A 114 1.61 -5.12 -0.86
C GLU A 114 0.72 -6.29 -1.30
N GLY A 115 1.28 -7.26 -2.05
CA GLY A 115 0.55 -8.44 -2.51
C GLY A 115 -0.16 -9.18 -1.38
N ILE A 116 0.42 -9.20 -0.17
CA ILE A 116 -0.19 -9.78 1.04
C ILE A 116 -1.14 -8.78 1.70
N VAL A 117 -0.71 -7.53 1.89
CA VAL A 117 -1.46 -6.49 2.62
C VAL A 117 -2.79 -6.16 1.92
N ALA A 118 -2.74 -5.88 0.62
CA ALA A 118 -3.90 -5.55 -0.21
C ALA A 118 -4.79 -6.78 -0.46
N GLY A 119 -4.17 -7.96 -0.51
CA GLY A 119 -4.82 -9.23 -0.77
C GLY A 119 -5.64 -9.82 0.38
N ILE A 120 -5.42 -9.36 1.61
CA ILE A 120 -6.08 -9.88 2.81
C ILE A 120 -7.11 -8.87 3.32
N PRO A 121 -8.41 -9.21 3.41
CA PRO A 121 -9.46 -8.25 3.78
C PRO A 121 -9.24 -7.51 5.11
N ARG A 122 -8.57 -8.15 6.09
CA ARG A 122 -8.23 -7.51 7.37
C ARG A 122 -7.26 -6.34 7.21
N THR A 123 -6.37 -6.39 6.22
CA THR A 123 -5.31 -5.40 6.01
C THR A 123 -5.51 -4.56 4.74
N ALA A 124 -6.44 -4.92 3.86
CA ALA A 124 -6.68 -4.24 2.58
C ALA A 124 -6.99 -2.74 2.72
N GLN A 125 -7.61 -2.30 3.81
CA GLN A 125 -7.83 -0.87 4.03
C GLN A 125 -6.52 -0.08 4.22
N TYR A 126 -5.46 -0.71 4.74
CA TYR A 126 -4.15 -0.07 4.81
C TYR A 126 -3.57 0.15 3.42
N ASP A 127 -3.78 -0.77 2.48
CA ASP A 127 -3.40 -0.58 1.08
C ASP A 127 -4.12 0.61 0.46
N THR A 128 -5.45 0.68 0.61
CA THR A 128 -6.20 1.85 0.17
C THR A 128 -5.66 3.14 0.79
N ASP A 129 -5.40 3.17 2.09
CA ASP A 129 -4.97 4.40 2.76
C ASP A 129 -3.51 4.78 2.44
N ILE A 130 -2.63 3.80 2.23
CA ILE A 130 -1.19 4.01 2.05
C ILE A 130 -0.85 4.23 0.57
N ASP A 131 -1.38 3.42 -0.35
CA ASP A 131 -0.86 3.36 -1.74
C ASP A 131 -1.92 3.38 -2.86
N ALA A 132 -3.07 2.73 -2.69
CA ALA A 132 -4.00 2.52 -3.80
C ALA A 132 -5.22 3.46 -3.82
N GLY A 133 -5.58 4.04 -2.69
CA GLY A 133 -6.86 4.74 -2.54
C GLY A 133 -6.94 6.08 -3.24
N SER A 134 -8.11 6.36 -3.79
CA SER A 134 -8.43 7.61 -4.46
C SER A 134 -8.83 8.72 -3.48
N ASP A 135 -9.04 9.92 -4.01
CA ASP A 135 -9.60 11.03 -3.26
C ASP A 135 -11.14 10.94 -3.17
N ALA A 136 -11.75 11.90 -2.50
CA ALA A 136 -13.21 11.97 -2.33
C ALA A 136 -14.03 12.02 -3.64
N SER A 137 -13.40 12.19 -4.81
CA SER A 137 -14.08 12.22 -6.10
C SER A 137 -14.50 10.83 -6.60
N ASP A 138 -13.84 9.76 -6.13
CA ASP A 138 -14.25 8.37 -6.32
C ASP A 138 -14.53 7.67 -4.97
N PRO A 139 -15.75 7.82 -4.41
CA PRO A 139 -16.07 7.30 -3.09
C PRO A 139 -15.97 5.79 -2.92
N GLU A 140 -15.93 5.01 -4.02
CA GLU A 140 -15.85 3.54 -3.96
C GLU A 140 -14.43 3.07 -3.59
N SER A 141 -13.41 3.84 -3.96
CA SER A 141 -11.99 3.55 -3.71
C SER A 141 -11.33 4.59 -2.79
N ALA A 142 -12.10 5.54 -2.23
CA ALA A 142 -11.55 6.65 -1.48
C ALA A 142 -10.92 6.21 -0.16
N VAL A 143 -9.80 6.84 0.20
CA VAL A 143 -9.14 6.66 1.50
C VAL A 143 -10.09 6.87 2.68
N SER A 144 -9.84 6.17 3.79
CA SER A 144 -10.71 6.17 4.97
C SER A 144 -10.54 7.40 5.87
N PHE A 145 -9.49 8.19 5.68
CA PHE A 145 -9.08 9.26 6.57
C PHE A 145 -9.30 10.68 6.01
N ASN A 146 -9.21 11.66 6.91
CA ASN A 146 -9.04 13.07 6.55
C ASN A 146 -7.74 13.57 7.16
N LEU A 147 -7.00 14.43 6.46
CA LEU A 147 -5.79 15.05 7.02
C LEU A 147 -6.15 16.34 7.74
N THR A 148 -5.94 16.35 9.06
CA THR A 148 -6.00 17.60 9.85
C THR A 148 -4.63 18.26 9.83
N LEU A 149 -4.55 19.43 9.20
CA LEU A 149 -3.30 20.16 9.03
C LEU A 149 -2.91 20.92 10.31
N PRO A 150 -1.62 21.16 10.57
CA PRO A 150 -1.16 21.94 11.72
C PRO A 150 -1.74 23.35 11.83
N ASN A 151 -2.19 23.95 10.72
CA ASN A 151 -2.86 25.25 10.67
C ASN A 151 -4.39 25.19 10.97
N GLY A 152 -4.93 24.00 11.25
CA GLY A 152 -6.35 23.77 11.56
C GLY A 152 -7.25 23.54 10.35
N LYS A 153 -6.74 23.62 9.11
CA LYS A 153 -7.47 23.21 7.90
C LYS A 153 -7.61 21.68 7.89
N VAL A 154 -8.67 21.18 7.27
CA VAL A 154 -8.85 19.75 7.01
C VAL A 154 -8.87 19.51 5.51
N MET A 155 -8.10 18.53 5.03
CA MET A 155 -8.21 17.97 3.69
C MET A 155 -9.05 16.70 3.79
N LYS A 156 -10.22 16.71 3.14
CA LYS A 156 -11.17 15.61 3.25
C LYS A 156 -10.82 14.53 2.23
N GLN A 157 -10.53 13.31 2.69
CA GLN A 157 -10.15 12.15 1.89
C GLN A 157 -9.28 12.53 0.68
N PRO A 158 -8.04 12.98 0.93
CA PRO A 158 -7.23 13.63 -0.10
C PRO A 158 -6.59 12.68 -1.13
N GLY A 159 -6.77 11.37 -1.01
CA GLY A 159 -6.01 10.35 -1.74
C GLY A 159 -5.00 9.64 -0.84
N ASN A 160 -4.39 8.58 -1.37
CA ASN A 160 -3.42 7.75 -0.65
C ASN A 160 -2.14 8.52 -0.27
N LEU A 161 -1.44 7.99 0.73
CA LEU A 161 -0.35 8.71 1.39
C LEU A 161 0.94 8.74 0.57
N PHE A 162 1.30 7.68 -0.15
CA PHE A 162 2.46 7.69 -1.04
C PHE A 162 2.32 8.75 -2.13
N PHE A 163 1.16 8.80 -2.79
CA PHE A 163 0.86 9.81 -3.81
C PHE A 163 0.99 11.23 -3.25
N LEU A 164 0.35 11.53 -2.11
CA LEU A 164 0.39 12.87 -1.53
C LEU A 164 1.82 13.32 -1.16
N ILE A 165 2.62 12.39 -0.64
CA ILE A 165 3.98 12.67 -0.22
C ILE A 165 4.88 12.84 -1.43
N GLU A 166 4.86 11.90 -2.37
CA GLU A 166 5.69 11.92 -3.57
C GLU A 166 5.43 13.19 -4.39
N THR A 167 4.18 13.41 -4.77
CA THR A 167 3.83 14.50 -5.69
C THR A 167 4.09 15.88 -5.07
N SER A 168 4.08 15.99 -3.74
CA SER A 168 4.53 17.19 -3.04
C SER A 168 6.05 17.38 -3.06
N LEU A 169 6.83 16.30 -2.87
CA LEU A 169 8.30 16.30 -2.85
C LEU A 169 8.90 16.57 -4.24
N TYR A 170 8.25 16.08 -5.29
CA TYR A 170 8.71 16.20 -6.67
C TYR A 170 7.99 17.31 -7.45
N GLY A 171 6.94 17.89 -6.85
CA GLY A 171 6.28 19.08 -7.36
C GLY A 171 5.40 18.84 -8.58
N THR A 172 4.85 17.64 -8.70
CA THR A 172 3.97 17.23 -9.80
C THR A 172 2.49 17.45 -9.50
N ASN A 173 2.10 17.46 -8.22
CA ASN A 173 0.76 17.87 -7.81
C ASN A 173 0.78 19.34 -7.35
N ASP A 174 0.09 20.15 -8.14
CA ASP A 174 0.08 21.59 -7.97
C ASP A 174 -0.63 22.01 -6.65
N ASP A 175 -1.62 21.27 -6.18
CA ASP A 175 -2.38 21.60 -4.97
C ASP A 175 -1.62 21.31 -3.67
N LEU A 176 -0.55 20.51 -3.75
CA LEU A 176 0.32 20.15 -2.63
C LEU A 176 1.61 20.96 -2.56
N THR A 177 1.82 21.88 -3.51
CA THR A 177 3.01 22.73 -3.59
C THR A 177 2.73 24.19 -3.30
N VAL A 178 3.78 24.92 -2.94
CA VAL A 178 3.71 26.36 -2.68
C VAL A 178 3.53 27.14 -3.98
N LYS A 179 2.49 27.97 -4.05
CA LYS A 179 2.22 28.82 -5.21
C LYS A 179 3.00 30.13 -5.19
N GLY A 180 3.38 30.59 -6.38
CA GLY A 180 3.96 31.91 -6.60
C GLY A 180 5.44 32.06 -6.20
N VAL A 181 6.07 30.97 -5.76
CA VAL A 181 7.51 30.91 -5.41
C VAL A 181 8.19 29.97 -6.39
N LYS A 182 9.39 30.33 -6.84
CA LYS A 182 10.21 29.42 -7.67
C LYS A 182 10.86 28.38 -6.75
N PRO A 183 10.63 27.07 -6.96
CA PRO A 183 11.16 26.04 -6.10
C PRO A 183 12.60 25.70 -6.52
N ASP A 184 13.51 26.66 -6.42
CA ASP A 184 14.97 26.44 -6.55
C ASP A 184 15.44 25.91 -5.19
N VAL A 185 15.19 24.63 -4.93
CA VAL A 185 15.37 24.03 -3.60
C VAL A 185 16.81 23.60 -3.37
N ASP A 186 17.56 23.31 -4.43
CA ASP A 186 18.98 22.98 -4.37
C ASP A 186 19.91 24.22 -4.40
N CYS A 187 19.33 25.40 -4.64
CA CYS A 187 19.99 26.71 -4.63
C CYS A 187 21.00 26.90 -5.77
N ASP A 188 20.86 26.19 -6.89
CA ASP A 188 21.74 26.31 -8.05
C ASP A 188 21.37 27.50 -8.98
N GLY A 189 20.24 28.14 -8.72
CA GLY A 189 19.72 29.28 -9.49
C GLY A 189 18.80 28.89 -10.65
N LYS A 190 18.46 27.61 -10.78
CA LYS A 190 17.54 27.05 -11.77
C LYS A 190 16.45 26.28 -11.05
N VAL A 191 15.46 25.83 -11.82
CA VAL A 191 14.42 24.93 -11.33
C VAL A 191 14.40 23.76 -12.31
N ALA A 192 14.76 22.58 -11.83
CA ALA A 192 14.68 21.34 -12.57
C ALA A 192 13.39 20.57 -12.25
N PHE A 193 13.07 19.57 -13.07
CA PHE A 193 12.03 18.61 -12.76
C PHE A 193 12.38 17.85 -11.46
N GLY A 194 11.38 17.59 -10.63
CA GLY A 194 11.58 16.95 -9.33
C GLY A 194 11.99 17.91 -8.20
N GLU A 195 12.18 19.20 -8.46
CA GLU A 195 12.35 20.22 -7.41
C GLU A 195 11.00 20.69 -6.87
N GLY A 196 10.33 19.83 -6.11
CA GLY A 196 9.12 20.19 -5.38
C GLY A 196 9.41 21.07 -4.17
N LEU A 197 8.57 22.08 -3.94
CA LEU A 197 8.51 22.84 -2.69
C LEU A 197 7.16 22.57 -2.02
N PRO A 198 7.08 21.56 -1.13
CA PRO A 198 5.83 21.15 -0.52
C PRO A 198 5.18 22.26 0.30
N GLU A 199 3.85 22.34 0.32
CA GLU A 199 3.15 23.13 1.33
C GLU A 199 3.37 22.46 2.70
N ALA A 200 4.04 23.17 3.61
CA ALA A 200 4.58 22.58 4.82
C ALA A 200 3.52 21.96 5.74
N ASN A 201 2.30 22.51 5.81
CA ASN A 201 1.26 21.96 6.66
C ASN A 201 0.69 20.65 6.08
N ALA A 202 0.42 20.60 4.78
CA ALA A 202 -0.02 19.41 4.06
C ALA A 202 1.03 18.30 4.11
N PHE A 203 2.29 18.63 3.81
CA PHE A 203 3.38 17.67 3.85
C PHE A 203 3.57 17.07 5.24
N LYS A 204 3.61 17.93 6.27
CA LYS A 204 3.72 17.52 7.68
C LYS A 204 2.60 16.58 8.11
N ALA A 205 1.36 16.87 7.72
CA ALA A 205 0.21 16.03 8.06
C ALA A 205 0.29 14.67 7.35
N SER A 206 0.71 14.65 6.09
CA SER A 206 0.82 13.42 5.29
C SER A 206 1.90 12.49 5.86
N VAL A 207 3.10 13.01 6.17
CA VAL A 207 4.17 12.18 6.76
C VAL A 207 3.87 11.72 8.20
N ASP A 208 3.05 12.48 8.94
CA ASP A 208 2.56 12.03 10.25
C ASP A 208 1.58 10.86 10.10
N GLU A 209 0.68 10.95 9.13
CA GLU A 209 -0.36 9.94 8.90
C GLU A 209 0.25 8.66 8.33
N ILE A 210 1.16 8.71 7.36
CA ILE A 210 1.81 7.48 6.84
C ILE A 210 2.59 6.75 7.91
N ASN A 211 3.30 7.47 8.79
CA ASN A 211 3.99 6.86 9.92
C ASN A 211 3.01 6.21 10.89
N LYS A 212 1.83 6.81 11.09
CA LYS A 212 0.78 6.24 11.94
C LYS A 212 0.22 4.96 11.30
N GLN A 213 -0.18 5.03 10.02
CA GLN A 213 -0.73 3.89 9.29
C GLN A 213 0.27 2.74 9.20
N ALA A 214 1.54 2.99 8.90
CA ALA A 214 2.59 1.97 8.93
C ALA A 214 2.74 1.32 10.32
N SER A 215 2.67 2.11 11.40
CA SER A 215 2.74 1.58 12.77
C SER A 215 1.50 0.79 13.17
N ASP A 216 0.33 1.11 12.62
CA ASP A 216 -0.91 0.38 12.90
C ASP A 216 -0.97 -0.90 12.06
N LEU A 217 -0.57 -0.83 10.79
CA LEU A 217 -0.35 -2.00 9.93
C LEU A 217 0.64 -2.98 10.55
N ASP A 218 1.79 -2.52 11.06
CA ASP A 218 2.75 -3.41 11.74
C ASP A 218 2.12 -4.13 12.94
N LYS A 219 1.34 -3.43 13.78
CA LYS A 219 0.66 -4.08 14.91
C LYS A 219 -0.34 -5.13 14.45
N ASP A 220 -1.15 -4.82 13.45
CA ASP A 220 -2.09 -5.80 12.87
C ASP A 220 -1.34 -6.97 12.23
N ALA A 221 -0.25 -6.69 11.54
CA ALA A 221 0.66 -7.68 10.97
C ALA A 221 1.32 -8.54 12.04
N GLN A 222 1.57 -8.05 13.26
CA GLN A 222 2.03 -8.88 14.39
C GLN A 222 0.92 -9.77 14.96
N GLU A 223 -0.33 -9.32 14.94
CA GLU A 223 -1.46 -10.04 15.54
C GLU A 223 -2.16 -11.02 14.60
N ILE A 224 -2.11 -10.80 13.28
CA ILE A 224 -2.87 -11.61 12.32
C ILE A 224 -2.34 -13.06 12.24
N VAL A 225 -3.24 -14.04 12.17
CA VAL A 225 -2.87 -15.41 11.80
C VAL A 225 -3.11 -15.52 10.31
N ILE A 226 -2.06 -15.76 9.53
CA ILE A 226 -2.17 -15.95 8.08
C ILE A 226 -2.68 -17.37 7.81
N THR A 227 -3.82 -17.46 7.14
CA THR A 227 -4.45 -18.72 6.77
C THR A 227 -4.21 -19.07 5.30
N PRO A 228 -4.45 -20.33 4.86
CA PRO A 228 -4.40 -20.66 3.45
C PRO A 228 -5.40 -19.83 2.64
N SER A 229 -6.61 -19.60 3.17
CA SER A 229 -7.60 -18.71 2.54
C SER A 229 -7.04 -17.33 2.25
N ASP A 230 -6.28 -16.75 3.19
CA ASP A 230 -5.63 -15.45 3.01
C ASP A 230 -4.58 -15.49 1.89
N ALA A 231 -3.70 -16.49 1.87
CA ALA A 231 -2.66 -16.63 0.85
C ALA A 231 -3.25 -16.86 -0.56
N PHE A 232 -4.25 -17.75 -0.68
CA PHE A 232 -4.95 -17.98 -1.95
C PHE A 232 -5.71 -16.73 -2.43
N THR A 233 -6.31 -15.98 -1.51
CA THR A 233 -6.99 -14.71 -1.83
C THR A 233 -5.98 -13.68 -2.32
N ALA A 234 -4.89 -13.49 -1.60
CA ALA A 234 -3.84 -12.54 -1.95
C ALA A 234 -3.30 -12.76 -3.36
N ILE A 235 -2.90 -13.99 -3.69
CA ILE A 235 -2.38 -14.31 -5.02
C ILE A 235 -3.47 -14.10 -6.09
N THR A 236 -4.72 -14.50 -5.82
CA THR A 236 -5.81 -14.40 -6.80
C THR A 236 -6.22 -12.96 -7.10
N VAL A 237 -6.26 -12.11 -6.07
CA VAL A 237 -6.71 -10.72 -6.17
C VAL A 237 -5.60 -9.80 -6.70
N MET A 238 -4.37 -9.99 -6.24
CA MET A 238 -3.27 -9.06 -6.55
C MET A 238 -2.49 -9.39 -7.82
N THR A 239 -2.47 -10.64 -8.27
CA THR A 239 -1.75 -10.99 -9.51
C THR A 239 -2.33 -10.27 -10.76
N PRO A 240 -3.66 -10.20 -11.00
CA PRO A 240 -4.24 -9.68 -12.24
C PRO A 240 -4.42 -8.14 -12.28
N THR A 241 -3.60 -7.36 -11.58
CA THR A 241 -3.67 -5.87 -11.56
C THR A 241 -2.73 -5.20 -12.59
N MET A 242 -2.03 -5.99 -13.41
CA MET A 242 -0.99 -5.52 -14.34
C MET A 242 -1.45 -4.42 -15.30
N SER A 243 -2.69 -4.45 -15.80
CA SER A 243 -3.16 -3.44 -16.77
C SER A 243 -3.16 -2.03 -16.21
N GLU A 244 -3.56 -1.88 -14.95
CA GLU A 244 -3.57 -0.58 -14.27
C GLU A 244 -2.14 -0.10 -14.02
N TYR A 245 -1.27 -0.98 -13.52
CA TYR A 245 0.12 -0.65 -13.27
C TYR A 245 0.86 -0.23 -14.55
N PHE A 246 0.62 -0.91 -15.67
CA PHE A 246 1.21 -0.53 -16.96
C PHE A 246 0.60 0.74 -17.55
N GLU A 247 -0.67 1.07 -17.25
CA GLU A 247 -1.27 2.35 -17.62
C GLU A 247 -0.57 3.50 -16.88
N GLN A 248 -0.38 3.36 -15.56
CA GLN A 248 0.34 4.33 -14.73
C GLN A 248 1.80 4.48 -15.21
N TRP A 249 2.50 3.37 -15.46
CA TRP A 249 3.86 3.41 -16.02
C TRP A 249 3.93 4.15 -17.36
N LYS A 250 2.97 3.89 -18.26
CA LYS A 250 2.88 4.56 -19.57
C LYS A 250 2.72 6.07 -19.42
N LEU A 251 1.89 6.49 -18.48
CA LEU A 251 1.54 7.89 -18.28
C LEU A 251 2.57 8.65 -17.45
N SER A 252 3.49 7.95 -16.76
CA SER A 252 4.51 8.53 -15.87
C SER A 252 5.67 9.18 -16.61
N SER A 253 6.52 9.86 -15.84
CA SER A 253 7.73 10.53 -16.34
C SER A 253 8.75 9.56 -16.99
N PHE A 254 8.70 8.27 -16.65
CA PHE A 254 9.61 7.25 -17.18
C PHE A 254 9.38 6.96 -18.67
N VAL A 255 8.11 6.98 -19.11
CA VAL A 255 7.70 6.72 -20.50
C VAL A 255 7.32 8.01 -21.24
N ALA A 256 6.49 8.87 -20.64
CA ALA A 256 6.04 10.12 -21.26
C ALA A 256 7.15 11.19 -21.30
N GLY A 257 8.11 11.08 -20.38
CA GLY A 257 9.21 12.02 -20.18
C GLY A 257 8.89 13.10 -19.15
N GLU A 258 9.93 13.53 -18.44
CA GLU A 258 9.88 14.56 -17.40
C GLU A 258 9.16 15.85 -17.86
N GLY A 259 8.18 16.29 -17.07
CA GLY A 259 7.35 17.46 -17.31
C GLY A 259 6.31 17.30 -18.43
N LYS A 260 6.11 16.09 -18.96
CA LYS A 260 5.13 15.78 -20.02
C LYS A 260 4.16 14.66 -19.63
N GLN A 261 4.35 14.08 -18.46
CA GLN A 261 3.53 13.02 -17.90
C GLN A 261 2.12 13.54 -17.57
N ASP A 262 1.12 12.67 -17.74
CA ASP A 262 -0.25 12.90 -17.26
C ASP A 262 -0.45 12.28 -15.86
N GLU A 263 0.35 11.25 -15.53
CA GLU A 263 0.42 10.68 -14.18
C GLU A 263 1.29 11.57 -13.29
N GLU A 264 0.74 12.03 -12.16
CA GLU A 264 1.45 12.93 -11.26
C GLU A 264 2.45 12.16 -10.37
N GLY A 265 2.14 10.91 -10.01
CA GLY A 265 3.00 10.01 -9.24
C GLY A 265 4.08 9.32 -10.09
N PHE A 266 4.76 8.34 -9.47
CA PHE A 266 5.81 7.52 -10.08
C PHE A 266 6.91 8.38 -10.71
N VAL A 267 7.46 9.26 -9.88
CA VAL A 267 8.58 10.17 -10.21
C VAL A 267 9.86 9.70 -9.54
N ALA A 268 9.76 9.30 -8.27
CA ALA A 268 10.86 8.82 -7.45
C ALA A 268 11.24 7.38 -7.83
N THR A 269 10.21 6.54 -7.95
CA THR A 269 10.29 5.13 -8.28
C THR A 269 9.42 4.86 -9.50
N SER A 270 9.89 3.95 -10.34
CA SER A 270 9.14 3.53 -11.52
C SER A 270 8.09 2.52 -11.10
N ARG A 271 6.91 2.60 -11.70
CA ARG A 271 5.88 1.57 -11.53
C ARG A 271 6.34 0.18 -11.98
N LEU A 272 7.40 0.06 -12.80
CA LEU A 272 8.01 -1.25 -13.07
C LEU A 272 8.78 -1.83 -11.87
N SER A 273 9.36 -0.99 -11.01
CA SER A 273 9.98 -1.44 -9.76
C SER A 273 8.92 -2.00 -8.84
N ASP A 274 7.85 -1.25 -8.60
CA ASP A 274 6.69 -1.64 -7.80
C ASP A 274 6.15 -3.01 -8.26
N ILE A 275 5.87 -3.18 -9.56
CA ILE A 275 5.38 -4.45 -10.12
C ILE A 275 6.32 -5.63 -9.78
N ALA A 276 7.64 -5.42 -9.89
CA ALA A 276 8.61 -6.47 -9.59
C ALA A 276 8.65 -6.81 -8.10
N ASP A 277 8.56 -5.81 -7.24
CA ASP A 277 8.59 -5.97 -5.79
C ASP A 277 7.30 -6.64 -5.27
N ILE A 278 6.13 -6.23 -5.78
CA ILE A 278 4.83 -6.87 -5.52
C ILE A 278 4.85 -8.34 -5.94
N LEU A 279 5.32 -8.63 -7.16
CA LEU A 279 5.40 -9.99 -7.68
C LEU A 279 6.38 -10.86 -6.89
N THR A 280 7.41 -10.28 -6.26
CA THR A 280 8.32 -11.01 -5.39
C THR A 280 7.59 -11.53 -4.15
N GLY A 281 6.77 -10.70 -3.50
CA GLY A 281 5.93 -11.11 -2.38
C GLY A 281 4.87 -12.15 -2.76
N ILE A 282 4.28 -12.02 -3.96
CA ILE A 282 3.28 -12.98 -4.48
C ILE A 282 3.93 -14.34 -4.80
N ASP A 283 5.08 -14.35 -5.48
CA ASP A 283 5.83 -15.58 -5.80
C ASP A 283 6.25 -16.31 -4.53
N PHE A 284 6.81 -15.59 -3.55
CA PHE A 284 7.14 -16.13 -2.25
C PHE A 284 5.91 -16.72 -1.52
N THR A 285 4.77 -16.01 -1.54
CA THR A 285 3.54 -16.51 -0.91
C THR A 285 3.03 -17.79 -1.59
N TYR A 286 3.20 -17.90 -2.92
CA TYR A 286 2.85 -19.12 -3.65
C TYR A 286 3.73 -20.30 -3.26
N GLU A 287 5.06 -20.11 -3.14
CA GLU A 287 5.99 -21.17 -2.72
C GLU A 287 5.56 -21.83 -1.39
N GLU A 288 5.00 -21.05 -0.46
CA GLU A 288 4.56 -21.53 0.85
C GLU A 288 3.24 -22.33 0.79
N ILE A 289 2.39 -22.11 -0.21
CA ILE A 289 1.15 -22.91 -0.42
C ILE A 289 1.32 -24.03 -1.45
N GLU A 290 2.38 -24.01 -2.27
CA GLU A 290 2.66 -24.98 -3.32
C GLU A 290 2.60 -26.44 -2.81
N PRO A 291 3.17 -26.81 -1.64
CA PRO A 291 3.10 -28.19 -1.16
C PRO A 291 1.67 -28.71 -0.97
N GLN A 292 0.74 -27.85 -0.55
CA GLN A 292 -0.67 -28.22 -0.36
C GLN A 292 -1.34 -28.51 -1.71
N ILE A 293 -1.02 -27.71 -2.74
CA ILE A 293 -1.51 -27.93 -4.11
C ILE A 293 -0.90 -29.20 -4.68
N ALA A 294 0.40 -29.44 -4.45
CA ALA A 294 1.13 -30.57 -5.00
C ALA A 294 0.66 -31.94 -4.44
N GLU A 295 0.12 -31.97 -3.21
CA GLU A 295 -0.49 -33.17 -2.64
C GLU A 295 -1.74 -33.63 -3.43
N GLU A 296 -2.53 -32.69 -3.94
CA GLU A 296 -3.74 -32.99 -4.74
C GLU A 296 -3.43 -33.09 -6.23
N ASN A 297 -2.63 -32.15 -6.76
CA ASN A 297 -2.32 -32.05 -8.19
C ASN A 297 -0.88 -31.52 -8.43
N PRO A 298 0.13 -32.40 -8.49
CA PRO A 298 1.53 -32.01 -8.65
C PRO A 298 1.83 -31.31 -9.99
N ASP A 299 1.17 -31.74 -11.07
CA ASP A 299 1.37 -31.13 -12.40
C ASP A 299 0.89 -29.67 -12.42
N GLN A 300 -0.23 -29.37 -11.75
CA GLN A 300 -0.75 -28.01 -11.63
C GLN A 300 0.14 -27.15 -10.71
N ALA A 301 0.62 -27.71 -9.60
CA ALA A 301 1.51 -27.00 -8.70
C ALA A 301 2.79 -26.54 -9.43
N GLU A 302 3.46 -27.46 -10.13
CA GLU A 302 4.67 -27.17 -10.91
C GLU A 302 4.40 -26.17 -12.04
N GLN A 303 3.28 -26.32 -12.76
CA GLN A 303 2.92 -25.39 -13.83
C GLN A 303 2.71 -23.96 -13.31
N THR A 304 1.96 -23.81 -12.21
CA THR A 304 1.63 -22.50 -11.66
C THR A 304 2.88 -21.82 -11.10
N ALA A 305 3.74 -22.55 -10.40
CA ALA A 305 5.05 -22.07 -9.94
C ALA A 305 5.90 -21.54 -11.11
N ALA A 306 6.01 -22.33 -12.18
CA ALA A 306 6.79 -21.95 -13.36
C ALA A 306 6.21 -20.74 -14.10
N GLU A 307 4.89 -20.60 -14.15
CA GLU A 307 4.23 -19.45 -14.77
C GLU A 307 4.40 -18.17 -13.94
N LEU A 308 4.32 -18.26 -12.61
CA LEU A 308 4.51 -17.13 -11.69
C LEU A 308 5.96 -16.64 -11.65
N SER A 309 6.93 -17.53 -11.51
CA SER A 309 8.35 -17.20 -11.60
C SER A 309 8.72 -16.56 -12.95
N LYS A 310 8.06 -17.01 -14.04
CA LYS A 310 8.22 -16.39 -15.36
C LYS A 310 7.58 -15.00 -15.46
N LEU A 311 6.47 -14.76 -14.75
CA LEU A 311 5.84 -13.45 -14.68
C LEU A 311 6.76 -12.48 -13.93
N LEU A 312 7.23 -12.86 -12.74
CA LEU A 312 8.20 -12.10 -11.94
C LEU A 312 9.46 -11.76 -12.73
N SER A 313 10.15 -12.76 -13.29
CA SER A 313 11.37 -12.52 -14.08
C SER A 313 11.14 -11.65 -15.33
N SER A 314 9.92 -11.62 -15.88
CA SER A 314 9.57 -10.70 -16.97
C SER A 314 9.44 -9.25 -16.46
N ALA A 315 8.88 -9.05 -15.27
CA ALA A 315 8.81 -7.74 -14.64
C ALA A 315 10.20 -7.22 -14.25
N GLU A 316 11.03 -8.07 -13.64
CA GLU A 316 12.42 -7.75 -13.30
C GLU A 316 13.26 -7.38 -14.52
N ASP A 317 13.15 -8.13 -15.64
CA ASP A 317 13.84 -7.77 -16.89
C ASP A 317 13.44 -6.38 -17.40
N LEU A 318 12.15 -6.05 -17.35
CA LEU A 318 11.66 -4.74 -17.77
C LEU A 318 12.20 -3.62 -16.88
N ARG A 319 12.09 -3.78 -15.55
CA ARG A 319 12.64 -2.86 -14.54
C ARG A 319 14.13 -2.64 -14.77
N ASP A 320 14.90 -3.72 -14.91
CA ASP A 320 16.35 -3.68 -15.05
C ASP A 320 16.78 -3.03 -16.37
N ARG A 321 16.04 -3.26 -17.46
CA ARG A 321 16.27 -2.61 -18.75
C ARG A 321 15.99 -1.12 -18.71
N GLU A 322 14.91 -0.71 -18.05
CA GLU A 322 14.61 0.70 -17.81
C GLU A 322 15.71 1.36 -16.97
N ALA A 323 16.13 0.72 -15.88
CA ALA A 323 17.21 1.19 -15.01
C ALA A 323 18.56 1.27 -15.75
N ALA A 324 18.80 0.38 -16.73
CA ALA A 324 19.96 0.42 -17.62
C ALA A 324 19.87 1.52 -18.70
N GLY A 325 18.77 2.27 -18.75
CA GLY A 325 18.56 3.42 -19.62
C GLY A 325 17.81 3.11 -20.92
N GLU A 326 17.20 1.93 -21.06
CA GLU A 326 16.27 1.66 -22.16
C GLU A 326 15.07 2.61 -22.07
N LYS A 327 14.68 3.18 -23.22
CA LYS A 327 13.51 4.05 -23.31
C LYS A 327 12.37 3.31 -23.98
N PHE A 328 11.29 3.13 -23.23
CA PHE A 328 10.06 2.55 -23.71
C PHE A 328 9.14 3.63 -24.29
N THR A 329 8.30 3.23 -25.23
CA THR A 329 7.26 4.09 -25.80
C THR A 329 5.90 3.74 -25.20
N PRO A 330 4.92 4.66 -25.22
CA PRO A 330 3.58 4.36 -24.73
C PRO A 330 2.95 3.11 -25.37
N ARG A 331 3.19 2.90 -26.67
CA ARG A 331 2.73 1.72 -27.39
C ARG A 331 3.39 0.42 -26.89
N GLN A 332 4.67 0.48 -26.52
CA GLN A 332 5.34 -0.68 -25.92
C GLN A 332 4.76 -0.98 -24.54
N ALA A 333 4.51 0.05 -23.72
CA ALA A 333 3.86 -0.11 -22.42
C ALA A 333 2.48 -0.78 -22.56
N ASP A 334 1.63 -0.31 -23.49
CA ASP A 334 0.32 -0.95 -23.77
C ASP A 334 0.46 -2.44 -24.15
N GLN A 335 1.41 -2.76 -25.04
CA GLN A 335 1.60 -4.13 -25.49
C GLN A 335 2.12 -5.03 -24.36
N LEU A 336 3.14 -4.58 -23.63
CA LEU A 336 3.73 -5.33 -22.53
C LEU A 336 2.71 -5.53 -21.40
N GLY A 337 1.94 -4.50 -21.06
CA GLY A 337 0.88 -4.56 -20.06
C GLY A 337 -0.19 -5.58 -20.42
N ALA A 338 -0.67 -5.59 -21.67
CA ALA A 338 -1.63 -6.59 -22.12
C ALA A 338 -1.07 -8.03 -22.08
N GLU A 339 0.21 -8.21 -22.41
CA GLU A 339 0.88 -9.52 -22.35
C GLU A 339 1.07 -10.01 -20.90
N MET A 340 1.43 -9.11 -19.98
CA MET A 340 1.60 -9.39 -18.54
C MET A 340 0.25 -9.69 -17.89
N GLN A 341 -0.78 -8.87 -18.15
CA GLN A 341 -2.15 -9.09 -17.70
C GLN A 341 -2.67 -10.47 -18.10
N ALA A 342 -2.53 -10.84 -19.38
CA ALA A 342 -3.04 -12.12 -19.86
C ALA A 342 -2.35 -13.32 -19.19
N ARG A 343 -1.08 -13.17 -18.77
CA ARG A 343 -0.37 -14.20 -17.98
C ARG A 343 -0.88 -14.23 -16.55
N ALA A 344 -0.96 -13.06 -15.92
CA ALA A 344 -1.45 -12.89 -14.57
C ALA A 344 -2.87 -13.48 -14.36
N GLU A 345 -3.80 -13.21 -15.28
CA GLU A 345 -5.16 -13.75 -15.23
C GLU A 345 -5.20 -15.29 -15.31
N ARG A 346 -4.29 -15.90 -16.07
CA ARG A 346 -4.20 -17.37 -16.12
C ARG A 346 -3.69 -17.96 -14.82
N ILE A 347 -2.67 -17.34 -14.22
CA ILE A 347 -2.13 -17.75 -12.92
C ILE A 347 -3.21 -17.63 -11.84
N ALA A 348 -3.89 -16.48 -11.77
CA ALA A 348 -5.00 -16.28 -10.84
C ALA A 348 -6.11 -17.35 -11.03
N GLY A 349 -6.42 -17.70 -12.29
CA GLY A 349 -7.36 -18.79 -12.60
C GLY A 349 -6.88 -20.18 -12.16
N GLN A 350 -5.57 -20.48 -12.29
CA GLN A 350 -4.96 -21.72 -11.81
C GLN A 350 -5.02 -21.83 -10.29
N VAL A 351 -4.69 -20.74 -9.58
CA VAL A 351 -4.72 -20.68 -8.11
C VAL A 351 -6.16 -20.77 -7.60
N THR A 352 -7.11 -20.10 -8.26
CA THR A 352 -8.55 -20.22 -7.96
C THR A 352 -9.04 -21.66 -8.08
N GLN A 353 -8.61 -22.36 -9.13
CA GLN A 353 -8.99 -23.75 -9.34
C GLN A 353 -8.38 -24.66 -8.26
N ALA A 354 -7.11 -24.44 -7.89
CA ALA A 354 -6.47 -25.18 -6.80
C ALA A 354 -7.18 -24.94 -5.45
N ALA A 355 -7.55 -23.70 -5.13
CA ALA A 355 -8.29 -23.39 -3.90
C ALA A 355 -9.60 -24.19 -3.82
N LYS A 356 -10.34 -24.23 -4.93
CA LYS A 356 -11.58 -24.98 -5.05
C LYS A 356 -11.38 -26.49 -4.86
N ASP A 357 -10.33 -27.06 -5.43
CA ASP A 357 -10.05 -28.50 -5.32
C ASP A 357 -9.64 -28.89 -3.89
N LEU A 358 -9.02 -27.96 -3.15
CA LEU A 358 -8.64 -28.10 -1.75
C LEU A 358 -9.74 -27.69 -0.74
N ASP A 359 -10.92 -27.26 -1.21
CA ASP A 359 -12.02 -26.72 -0.38
C ASP A 359 -11.58 -25.49 0.46
N ILE A 360 -10.69 -24.66 -0.11
CA ILE A 360 -10.23 -23.40 0.46
C ILE A 360 -11.07 -22.25 -0.11
N GLU A 361 -11.65 -21.45 0.78
CA GLU A 361 -12.41 -20.25 0.42
C GLU A 361 -11.48 -19.13 -0.06
N ILE A 362 -11.79 -18.53 -1.20
CA ILE A 362 -11.22 -17.24 -1.62
C ILE A 362 -12.19 -16.15 -1.15
N GLN A 363 -11.68 -15.20 -0.38
CA GLN A 363 -12.48 -14.15 0.22
C GLN A 363 -12.84 -13.11 -0.84
N GLU A 364 -14.06 -12.54 -0.77
CA GLU A 364 -14.41 -11.37 -1.56
C GLU A 364 -13.64 -10.16 -1.00
N GLY A 365 -12.96 -9.42 -1.89
CA GLY A 365 -12.26 -8.18 -1.58
C GLY A 365 -13.21 -7.00 -1.38
#